data_AF-D7CU42-F1
#
_entry.id   AF-D7CU42-F1
#
_cell.length_a   1.000
_cell.length_b   1.000
_cell.length_c   1.000
_cell.angle_alpha   90.00
_cell.angle_beta   90.00
_cell.angle_gamma   90.00
#
_symmetry.space_group_name_H-M   'P 1'
#
loop_
_entity.id
_entity.type
_entity.pdbx_description
1 polymer ?
#
loop_
_entity_poly.entity_id
_entity_poly.type
_entity_poly.pdbx_seq_one_letter_code
_entity_poly.pdbx_strand_id
1 'polypeptide(L)'
;MKRTIWVLAGLVGVLLLVAGFSLRGFLTPGARLSPEEARFVEQEVNRHTAALVEKFAYSRATPLFQGDSFPELPFPVLRGDAPNWSRATVVTVGGTTGSSALTLHTQLAGKDIQKVHVIFGPFMPQELDAFPTDVALLDGTGGEDGLNVSRELHDLLGITGTSGYLVGDDRTVLFAQVNKGDFRALGSAVESFLQRGPEAVTPSTQQLLPIGEPLPLAEVPTELQADLSEALSKPVTLVFLSDRTWCDTCKDWLDHADAFIASWRERGYGVVLVEGGGERFSLERLANGVLKLSAPHLPGSPTESRVLSSWGMTGIPATYVLKDGALQGQVSWLELDINGTAYKDLHFRALDEVVQRLSARVASR
;
A
#
# COMPACT_ATOMS: atom_id res chain seq x y z
N MET A 1 -61.97 -22.51 32.80
CA MET A 1 -61.34 -21.67 31.76
C MET A 1 -59.85 -21.59 32.07
N LYS A 2 -59.03 -22.21 31.22
CA LYS A 2 -57.57 -22.36 31.33
C LYS A 2 -56.96 -21.86 30.01
N ARG A 3 -55.69 -21.44 30.04
CA ARG A 3 -54.87 -20.72 29.02
C ARG A 3 -54.93 -19.21 29.30
N THR A 4 -53.83 -18.48 29.53
CA THR A 4 -52.55 -18.54 28.82
C THR A 4 -51.44 -17.92 29.72
N ILE A 5 -50.53 -18.73 30.26
CA ILE A 5 -49.24 -18.30 30.84
C ILE A 5 -48.18 -19.00 30.00
N TRP A 6 -47.84 -18.46 28.84
CA TRP A 6 -46.77 -18.97 27.96
C TRP A 6 -46.22 -17.85 27.07
N VAL A 7 -45.81 -16.72 27.66
CA VAL A 7 -45.08 -15.67 26.90
C VAL A 7 -43.81 -15.20 27.63
N LEU A 8 -43.63 -15.46 28.93
CA LEU A 8 -42.49 -14.93 29.67
C LEU A 8 -41.27 -15.86 29.80
N ALA A 9 -41.34 -17.12 29.35
CA ALA A 9 -40.19 -18.03 29.39
C ALA A 9 -39.33 -17.99 28.10
N GLY A 10 -39.82 -17.40 27.00
CA GLY A 10 -39.11 -17.35 25.72
C GLY A 10 -38.14 -16.17 25.56
N LEU A 11 -38.35 -15.07 26.30
CA LEU A 11 -37.55 -13.85 26.14
C LEU A 11 -36.27 -13.82 26.99
N VAL A 12 -36.21 -14.61 28.07
CA VAL A 12 -35.02 -14.68 28.93
C VAL A 12 -33.97 -15.67 28.38
N GLY A 13 -34.40 -16.68 27.61
CA GLY A 13 -33.49 -17.64 26.96
C GLY A 13 -32.74 -17.08 25.75
N VAL A 14 -33.33 -16.14 25.00
CA VAL A 14 -32.70 -15.55 23.81
C VAL A 14 -31.74 -14.41 24.17
N LEU A 15 -31.98 -13.69 25.27
CA LEU A 15 -31.06 -12.66 25.77
C LEU A 15 -29.77 -13.24 26.35
N LEU A 16 -29.76 -14.50 26.81
CA LEU A 16 -28.53 -15.17 27.28
C LEU A 16 -27.72 -15.87 26.17
N LEU A 17 -28.31 -16.12 25.00
CA LEU A 17 -27.58 -16.63 23.83
C LEU A 17 -26.97 -15.52 22.97
N VAL A 18 -27.55 -14.32 22.96
CA VAL A 18 -26.93 -13.14 22.31
C VAL A 18 -25.84 -12.50 23.20
N ALA A 19 -25.90 -12.68 24.52
CA ALA A 19 -24.81 -12.27 25.42
C ALA A 19 -23.62 -13.26 25.46
N GLY A 20 -23.77 -14.46 24.87
CA GLY A 20 -22.73 -15.50 24.85
C GLY A 20 -21.73 -15.40 23.69
N PHE A 21 -21.99 -14.54 22.69
CA PHE A 21 -21.13 -14.40 21.50
C PHE A 21 -20.38 -13.06 21.41
N SER A 22 -20.59 -12.14 22.36
CA SER A 22 -19.94 -10.81 22.38
C SER A 22 -19.00 -10.60 23.56
N LEU A 23 -18.59 -11.68 24.26
CA LEU A 23 -17.70 -11.64 25.43
C LEU A 23 -16.35 -12.34 25.22
N ARG A 24 -16.02 -12.75 23.99
CA ARG A 24 -14.63 -13.04 23.58
C ARG A 24 -14.04 -11.79 22.95
N GLY A 25 -13.45 -10.93 23.78
CA GLY A 25 -12.83 -9.69 23.29
C GLY A 25 -12.32 -8.76 24.39
N PHE A 26 -12.61 -9.03 25.66
CA PHE A 26 -11.84 -8.48 26.77
C PHE A 26 -10.85 -9.53 27.25
N LEU A 27 -9.80 -9.75 26.45
CA LEU A 27 -8.55 -10.19 27.05
C LEU A 27 -8.13 -9.10 28.01
N THR A 28 -8.01 -9.48 29.27
CA THR A 28 -7.36 -8.67 30.29
C THR A 28 -6.01 -8.22 29.75
N PRO A 29 -5.66 -6.92 29.80
CA PRO A 29 -4.30 -6.48 29.56
C PRO A 29 -3.39 -7.27 30.52
N GLY A 30 -2.58 -8.19 29.99
CA GLY A 30 -1.67 -9.02 30.78
C GLY A 30 -1.98 -10.52 30.90
N ALA A 31 -2.92 -11.09 30.12
CA ALA A 31 -2.96 -12.54 29.94
C ALA A 31 -1.63 -13.00 29.32
N ARG A 32 -0.78 -13.68 30.10
CA ARG A 32 0.48 -14.23 29.59
C ARG A 32 0.17 -15.30 28.57
N LEU A 33 0.64 -15.11 27.34
CA LEU A 33 0.62 -16.14 26.31
C LEU A 33 1.23 -17.43 26.86
N SER A 34 0.62 -18.57 26.55
CA SER A 34 1.29 -19.85 26.77
C SER A 34 2.59 -19.91 25.95
N PRO A 35 3.56 -20.77 26.34
CA PRO A 35 4.79 -20.93 25.56
C PRO A 35 4.58 -21.39 24.12
N GLU A 36 3.45 -22.02 23.79
CA GLU A 36 3.09 -22.41 22.43
C GLU A 36 2.54 -21.21 21.65
N GLU A 37 1.63 -20.44 22.24
CA GLU A 37 1.10 -19.21 21.63
C GLU A 37 2.20 -18.17 21.41
N ALA A 38 3.12 -18.01 22.37
CA ALA A 38 4.26 -17.11 22.22
C ALA A 38 5.17 -17.52 21.05
N ARG A 39 5.45 -18.83 20.89
CA ARG A 39 6.24 -19.33 19.76
C ARG A 39 5.52 -19.15 18.43
N PHE A 40 4.21 -19.39 18.38
CA PHE A 40 3.42 -19.17 17.19
C PHE A 40 3.41 -17.69 16.78
N VAL A 41 3.16 -16.78 17.73
CA VAL A 41 3.20 -15.33 17.51
C VAL A 41 4.57 -14.91 16.98
N GLU A 42 5.66 -15.36 17.60
CA GLU A 42 7.02 -15.03 17.17
C GLU A 42 7.31 -15.54 15.75
N GLN A 43 6.88 -16.76 15.42
CA GLN A 43 7.01 -17.31 14.07
C GLN A 43 6.26 -16.49 13.04
N GLU A 44 5.01 -16.09 13.33
CA GLU A 44 4.20 -15.27 12.42
C GLU A 44 4.79 -13.87 12.25
N VAL A 45 5.22 -13.23 13.33
CA VAL A 45 5.89 -11.93 13.29
C VAL A 45 7.17 -11.99 12.44
N ASN A 46 8.00 -13.03 12.62
CA ASN A 46 9.22 -13.21 11.83
C ASN A 46 8.91 -13.50 10.36
N ARG A 47 7.90 -14.33 10.07
CA ARG A 47 7.45 -14.64 8.71
C ARG A 47 6.99 -13.38 7.97
N HIS A 48 6.17 -12.55 8.62
CA HIS A 48 5.68 -11.29 8.04
C HIS A 48 6.78 -10.22 7.94
N THR A 49 7.75 -10.20 8.86
CA THR A 49 8.93 -9.32 8.74
C THR A 49 9.78 -9.71 7.54
N ALA A 50 10.12 -10.99 7.39
CA ALA A 50 10.88 -11.49 6.24
C ALA A 50 10.18 -11.19 4.90
N ALA A 51 8.85 -11.37 4.87
CA ALA A 51 8.02 -11.01 3.73
C ALA A 51 8.15 -9.54 3.31
N LEU A 52 8.19 -8.62 4.27
CA LEU A 52 8.39 -7.18 3.99
C LEU A 52 9.80 -6.89 3.46
N VAL A 53 10.82 -7.57 3.99
CA VAL A 53 12.21 -7.44 3.52
C VAL A 53 12.36 -7.96 2.09
N GLU A 54 11.68 -9.04 1.73
CA GLU A 54 11.64 -9.52 0.34
C GLU A 54 10.90 -8.55 -0.58
N LYS A 55 9.76 -7.99 -0.13
CA LYS A 55 9.01 -6.96 -0.87
C LYS A 55 9.85 -5.72 -1.18
N PHE A 56 10.77 -5.34 -0.30
CA PHE A 56 11.72 -4.27 -0.60
C PHE A 56 12.55 -4.56 -1.86
N ALA A 57 12.99 -5.80 -2.07
CA ALA A 57 13.75 -6.16 -3.27
C ALA A 57 12.91 -5.99 -4.55
N TYR A 58 11.61 -6.28 -4.46
CA TYR A 58 10.64 -6.15 -5.56
C TYR A 58 10.22 -4.71 -5.83
N SER A 59 10.28 -3.83 -4.84
CA SER A 59 10.03 -2.38 -5.02
C SER A 59 10.99 -1.68 -5.99
N ARG A 60 11.99 -2.41 -6.48
CA ARG A 60 12.99 -1.96 -7.43
C ARG A 60 12.68 -2.32 -8.88
N ALA A 61 11.62 -3.08 -9.13
CA ALA A 61 11.16 -3.39 -10.48
C ALA A 61 10.57 -2.14 -11.14
N THR A 62 10.73 -2.03 -12.46
CA THR A 62 10.18 -0.92 -13.25
C THR A 62 8.73 -1.22 -13.60
N PRO A 63 7.77 -0.38 -13.21
CA PRO A 63 6.38 -0.61 -13.59
C PRO A 63 6.11 -0.25 -15.04
N LEU A 64 4.98 -0.76 -15.53
CA LEU A 64 4.48 -0.49 -16.87
C LEU A 64 3.87 0.92 -16.95
N PHE A 65 4.19 1.63 -18.03
CA PHE A 65 3.66 2.91 -18.40
C PHE A 65 3.01 2.86 -19.79
N GLN A 66 2.43 3.98 -20.21
CA GLN A 66 1.78 4.06 -21.51
C GLN A 66 2.76 3.72 -22.64
N GLY A 67 2.30 2.89 -23.58
CA GLY A 67 3.10 2.39 -24.69
C GLY A 67 3.80 1.07 -24.41
N ASP A 68 3.90 0.65 -23.14
CA ASP A 68 4.41 -0.67 -22.80
C ASP A 68 3.40 -1.76 -23.16
N SER A 69 3.90 -2.97 -23.42
CA SER A 69 3.06 -4.16 -23.60
C SER A 69 2.67 -4.72 -22.24
N PHE A 70 1.37 -4.82 -21.99
CA PHE A 70 0.85 -5.50 -20.80
C PHE A 70 1.09 -7.01 -20.92
N PRO A 71 1.64 -7.68 -19.89
CA PRO A 71 1.97 -9.09 -19.96
C PRO A 71 0.72 -9.98 -19.87
N GLU A 72 0.89 -11.26 -20.20
CA GLU A 72 -0.10 -12.25 -19.82
C GLU A 72 -0.18 -12.36 -18.30
N LEU A 73 -1.39 -12.49 -17.78
CA LEU A 73 -1.64 -12.70 -16.37
C LEU A 73 -1.78 -14.22 -16.14
N PRO A 74 -0.78 -14.89 -15.56
CA PRO A 74 -0.78 -16.35 -15.38
C PRO A 74 -1.65 -16.81 -14.19
N PHE A 75 -2.49 -15.92 -13.65
CA PHE A 75 -3.27 -16.18 -12.44
C PHE A 75 -4.58 -16.91 -12.76
N PRO A 76 -5.00 -17.84 -11.89
CA PRO A 76 -6.24 -18.56 -12.10
C PRO A 76 -7.44 -17.62 -11.95
N VAL A 77 -8.46 -17.85 -12.78
CA VAL A 77 -9.73 -17.12 -12.73
C VAL A 77 -10.59 -17.72 -11.62
N LEU A 78 -10.92 -16.92 -10.62
CA LEU A 78 -11.85 -17.30 -9.55
C LEU A 78 -13.31 -17.14 -9.99
N ARG A 79 -13.59 -16.12 -10.80
CA ARG A 79 -14.93 -15.77 -11.26
C ARG A 79 -14.88 -14.91 -12.52
N GLY A 80 -15.95 -14.98 -13.32
CA GLY A 80 -16.06 -14.27 -14.58
C GLY A 80 -15.36 -15.01 -15.71
N ASP A 81 -15.39 -14.43 -16.90
CA ASP A 81 -14.66 -14.95 -18.05
C ASP A 81 -13.18 -14.55 -17.99
N ALA A 82 -12.31 -15.38 -18.55
CA ALA A 82 -10.90 -15.04 -18.66
C ALA A 82 -10.68 -13.73 -19.44
N PRO A 83 -9.57 -12.99 -19.18
CA PRO A 83 -9.22 -11.81 -19.95
C PRO A 83 -9.21 -12.08 -21.47
N ASN A 84 -9.98 -11.30 -22.23
CA ASN A 84 -10.11 -11.31 -23.67
C ASN A 84 -9.82 -9.89 -24.18
N TRP A 85 -8.63 -9.72 -24.76
CA TRP A 85 -8.09 -8.45 -25.22
C TRP A 85 -8.63 -8.12 -26.61
N SER A 86 -9.89 -7.66 -26.71
CA SER A 86 -10.52 -7.41 -28.04
C SER A 86 -10.92 -5.96 -28.31
N ARG A 87 -11.07 -5.10 -27.29
CA ARG A 87 -11.32 -3.64 -27.48
C ARG A 87 -10.65 -2.77 -26.44
N ALA A 88 -10.88 -3.04 -25.16
CA ALA A 88 -10.12 -2.51 -24.06
C ALA A 88 -10.39 -3.33 -22.80
N THR A 89 -9.40 -3.37 -21.92
CA THR A 89 -9.48 -4.07 -20.65
C THR A 89 -9.00 -3.14 -19.54
N VAL A 90 -9.83 -2.98 -18.53
CA VAL A 90 -9.44 -2.32 -17.27
C VAL A 90 -8.90 -3.38 -16.35
N VAL A 91 -7.61 -3.26 -16.00
CA VAL A 91 -6.96 -4.13 -15.03
C VAL A 91 -6.70 -3.34 -13.77
N THR A 92 -7.27 -3.75 -12.65
CA THR A 92 -6.90 -3.20 -11.33
C THR A 92 -6.20 -4.26 -10.50
N VAL A 93 -5.15 -3.88 -9.78
CA VAL A 93 -4.37 -4.74 -8.88
C VAL A 93 -4.37 -4.13 -7.50
N GLY A 94 -4.62 -4.91 -6.46
CA GLY A 94 -4.58 -4.45 -5.08
C GLY A 94 -5.24 -5.43 -4.10
N GLY A 95 -5.09 -5.14 -2.80
CA GLY A 95 -5.71 -5.93 -1.74
C GLY A 95 -7.17 -5.59 -1.46
N THR A 96 -7.79 -6.38 -0.59
CA THR A 96 -9.17 -6.21 -0.09
C THR A 96 -9.33 -4.98 0.76
N THR A 97 -9.60 -3.89 0.07
CA THR A 97 -10.43 -2.75 0.47
C THR A 97 -10.40 -1.69 -0.64
N GLY A 98 -10.23 -2.12 -1.90
CA GLY A 98 -10.43 -1.24 -3.05
C GLY A 98 -11.90 -0.89 -3.20
N SER A 99 -12.52 -0.22 -2.23
CA SER A 99 -13.80 0.46 -2.40
C SER A 99 -13.76 1.30 -3.67
N SER A 100 -12.61 1.89 -3.99
CA SER A 100 -12.30 2.52 -5.26
C SER A 100 -12.33 1.57 -6.47
N ALA A 101 -11.76 0.37 -6.40
CA ALA A 101 -11.79 -0.64 -7.49
C ALA A 101 -13.21 -1.14 -7.71
N LEU A 102 -13.91 -1.53 -6.65
CA LEU A 102 -15.31 -1.94 -6.69
C LEU A 102 -16.19 -0.81 -7.25
N THR A 103 -15.98 0.43 -6.81
CA THR A 103 -16.70 1.60 -7.31
C THR A 103 -16.47 1.80 -8.81
N LEU A 104 -15.21 1.77 -9.26
CA LEU A 104 -14.87 1.89 -10.68
C LEU A 104 -15.55 0.78 -11.49
N HIS A 105 -15.39 -0.49 -11.11
CA HIS A 105 -15.95 -1.62 -11.84
C HIS A 105 -17.49 -1.57 -11.91
N THR A 106 -18.13 -1.09 -10.83
CA THR A 106 -19.59 -0.88 -10.80
C THR A 106 -20.03 0.24 -11.74
N GLN A 107 -19.30 1.36 -11.80
CA GLN A 107 -19.57 2.47 -12.73
C GLN A 107 -19.44 2.05 -14.20
N LEU A 108 -18.60 1.05 -14.47
CA LEU A 108 -18.38 0.46 -15.79
C LEU A 108 -19.36 -0.69 -16.12
N ALA A 109 -20.36 -0.96 -15.28
CA ALA A 109 -21.37 -1.98 -15.55
C ALA A 109 -22.10 -1.72 -16.89
N GLY A 110 -22.21 -2.77 -17.72
CA GLY A 110 -22.86 -2.70 -19.03
C GLY A 110 -22.14 -1.85 -20.08
N LYS A 111 -20.91 -1.38 -19.78
CA LYS A 111 -20.04 -0.75 -20.78
C LYS A 111 -19.31 -1.84 -21.56
N ASP A 112 -19.05 -1.58 -22.84
CA ASP A 112 -18.29 -2.47 -23.72
C ASP A 112 -16.78 -2.36 -23.43
N ILE A 113 -16.40 -2.78 -22.22
CA ILE A 113 -15.04 -2.84 -21.72
C ILE A 113 -14.90 -4.05 -20.82
N GLN A 114 -13.82 -4.81 -20.98
CA GLN A 114 -13.56 -5.92 -20.08
C GLN A 114 -13.01 -5.41 -18.76
N LYS A 115 -13.41 -6.05 -17.66
CA LYS A 115 -13.00 -5.71 -16.31
C LYS A 115 -12.25 -6.87 -15.68
N VAL A 116 -11.02 -6.62 -15.26
CA VAL A 116 -10.17 -7.58 -14.58
C VAL A 116 -9.73 -6.98 -13.26
N HIS A 117 -9.88 -7.75 -12.18
CA HIS A 117 -9.33 -7.42 -10.89
C HIS A 117 -8.37 -8.52 -10.45
N VAL A 118 -7.10 -8.17 -10.28
CA VAL A 118 -6.09 -9.04 -9.70
C VAL A 118 -6.06 -8.80 -8.20
N ILE A 119 -6.42 -9.85 -7.47
CA ILE A 119 -6.44 -9.82 -6.02
C ILE A 119 -5.02 -9.99 -5.50
N PHE A 120 -4.56 -9.05 -4.67
CA PHE A 120 -3.22 -9.06 -4.10
C PHE A 120 -3.27 -9.05 -2.56
N GLY A 121 -2.96 -10.18 -1.92
CA GLY A 121 -2.98 -10.35 -0.46
C GLY A 121 -4.22 -11.09 0.08
N PRO A 122 -4.27 -11.42 1.39
CA PRO A 122 -5.34 -12.24 1.96
C PRO A 122 -6.72 -11.58 1.83
N PHE A 123 -7.69 -12.33 1.29
CA PHE A 123 -9.03 -11.85 0.93
C PHE A 123 -10.10 -12.44 1.89
N MET A 124 -11.12 -11.65 2.30
CA MET A 124 -12.28 -12.20 3.02
C MET A 124 -13.37 -12.63 2.03
N PRO A 125 -13.85 -13.89 2.02
CA PRO A 125 -14.78 -14.40 0.99
C PRO A 125 -16.01 -13.52 0.71
N GLN A 126 -16.55 -12.84 1.72
CA GLN A 126 -17.72 -11.96 1.59
C GLN A 126 -17.49 -10.76 0.66
N GLU A 127 -16.24 -10.33 0.48
CA GLU A 127 -15.90 -9.20 -0.38
C GLU A 127 -15.81 -9.61 -1.87
N LEU A 128 -15.69 -10.91 -2.19
CA LEU A 128 -15.63 -11.40 -3.57
C LEU A 128 -17.02 -11.22 -4.19
N ASP A 129 -18.04 -11.56 -3.42
CA ASP A 129 -19.45 -11.45 -3.78
C ASP A 129 -19.89 -10.00 -4.03
N ALA A 130 -19.14 -9.01 -3.52
CA ALA A 130 -19.45 -7.60 -3.74
C ALA A 130 -19.15 -7.13 -5.17
N PHE A 131 -18.15 -7.72 -5.85
CA PHE A 131 -17.81 -7.33 -7.23
C PHE A 131 -18.92 -7.73 -8.21
N PRO A 132 -19.17 -6.94 -9.28
CA PRO A 132 -20.07 -7.35 -10.34
C PRO A 132 -19.68 -8.71 -10.98
N THR A 133 -20.67 -9.45 -11.47
CA THR A 133 -20.48 -10.80 -12.02
C THR A 133 -19.71 -10.82 -13.35
N ASP A 134 -19.67 -9.69 -14.04
CA ASP A 134 -18.96 -9.47 -15.30
C ASP A 134 -17.51 -8.97 -15.09
N VAL A 135 -17.00 -9.02 -13.86
CA VAL A 135 -15.58 -8.80 -13.54
C VAL A 135 -14.87 -10.14 -13.45
N ALA A 136 -13.78 -10.27 -14.22
CA ALA A 136 -12.82 -11.36 -14.08
C ALA A 136 -12.01 -11.16 -12.79
N LEU A 137 -12.23 -12.02 -11.80
CA LEU A 137 -11.45 -12.01 -10.57
C LEU A 137 -10.29 -12.99 -10.71
N LEU A 138 -9.07 -12.49 -10.63
CA LEU A 138 -7.85 -13.30 -10.73
C LEU A 138 -7.21 -13.46 -9.36
N ASP A 139 -6.88 -14.70 -9.00
CA ASP A 139 -6.23 -15.02 -7.73
C ASP A 139 -4.72 -14.76 -7.81
N GLY A 140 -4.31 -13.55 -7.45
CA GLY A 140 -2.92 -13.21 -7.18
C GLY A 140 -2.51 -13.44 -5.72
N THR A 141 -3.32 -14.15 -4.91
CA THR A 141 -3.04 -14.37 -3.48
C THR A 141 -2.23 -15.63 -3.22
N GLY A 142 -2.28 -16.61 -4.14
CA GLY A 142 -1.33 -17.70 -4.21
C GLY A 142 -1.43 -18.79 -3.13
N GLY A 143 -2.57 -18.96 -2.45
CA GLY A 143 -2.69 -19.99 -1.40
C GLY A 143 -1.60 -19.86 -0.32
N GLU A 144 -1.06 -20.97 0.18
CA GLU A 144 0.00 -20.98 1.22
C GLU A 144 1.30 -20.23 0.81
N ASP A 145 1.52 -19.98 -0.49
CA ASP A 145 2.75 -19.42 -1.06
C ASP A 145 2.59 -17.97 -1.58
N GLY A 146 1.73 -17.15 -0.97
CA GLY A 146 1.44 -15.77 -1.42
C GLY A 146 2.66 -14.84 -1.59
N LEU A 147 3.84 -15.22 -1.09
CA LEU A 147 5.11 -14.55 -1.38
C LEU A 147 5.60 -14.75 -2.81
N ASN A 148 5.49 -15.96 -3.37
CA ASN A 148 5.92 -16.25 -4.73
C ASN A 148 5.04 -15.54 -5.76
N VAL A 149 3.74 -15.47 -5.50
CA VAL A 149 2.80 -14.76 -6.38
C VAL A 149 2.97 -13.24 -6.25
N SER A 150 3.27 -12.73 -5.05
CA SER A 150 3.68 -11.34 -4.90
C SER A 150 4.92 -11.04 -5.72
N ARG A 151 5.94 -11.90 -5.69
CA ARG A 151 7.14 -11.77 -6.52
C ARG A 151 6.78 -11.75 -8.00
N GLU A 152 5.99 -12.70 -8.47
CA GLU A 152 5.59 -12.80 -9.88
C GLU A 152 4.83 -11.55 -10.34
N LEU A 153 3.92 -11.01 -9.53
CA LEU A 153 3.22 -9.76 -9.83
C LEU A 153 4.16 -8.55 -9.90
N HIS A 154 5.11 -8.44 -8.98
CA HIS A 154 6.07 -7.33 -9.01
C HIS A 154 7.06 -7.49 -10.18
N ASP A 155 7.49 -8.71 -10.48
CA ASP A 155 8.37 -8.99 -11.62
C ASP A 155 7.65 -8.70 -12.95
N LEU A 156 6.33 -8.97 -13.03
CA LEU A 156 5.52 -8.71 -14.22
C LEU A 156 5.13 -7.24 -14.39
N LEU A 157 4.78 -6.55 -13.29
CA LEU A 157 4.09 -5.24 -13.35
C LEU A 157 4.85 -4.11 -12.64
N GLY A 158 5.90 -4.40 -11.87
CA GLY A 158 6.69 -3.42 -11.12
C GLY A 158 5.93 -2.67 -10.03
N ILE A 159 4.86 -3.26 -9.49
CA ILE A 159 3.94 -2.60 -8.55
C ILE A 159 4.16 -3.07 -7.12
N THR A 160 4.12 -2.17 -6.14
CA THR A 160 4.25 -2.43 -4.70
C THR A 160 2.96 -2.21 -3.92
N GLY A 161 1.94 -1.69 -4.59
CA GLY A 161 0.63 -1.40 -4.02
C GLY A 161 -0.45 -1.33 -5.09
N THR A 162 -1.55 -0.67 -4.74
CA THR A 162 -2.73 -0.56 -5.59
C THR A 162 -2.39 0.14 -6.91
N SER A 163 -2.66 -0.54 -8.03
CA SER A 163 -2.30 -0.07 -9.36
C SER A 163 -3.41 -0.38 -10.36
N GLY A 164 -3.52 0.41 -11.42
CA GLY A 164 -4.62 0.34 -12.36
C GLY A 164 -4.19 0.70 -13.77
N TYR A 165 -4.72 -0.04 -14.73
CA TYR A 165 -4.32 0.05 -16.13
C TYR A 165 -5.56 0.06 -17.02
N LEU A 166 -5.52 0.90 -18.05
CA LEU A 166 -6.36 0.77 -19.23
C LEU A 166 -5.49 0.19 -20.33
N VAL A 167 -5.88 -0.97 -20.84
CA VAL A 167 -5.10 -1.77 -21.80
C VAL A 167 -5.89 -1.90 -23.10
N GLY A 168 -5.24 -1.68 -24.24
CA GLY A 168 -5.80 -1.86 -25.58
C GLY A 168 -5.99 -3.33 -25.96
N ASP A 169 -6.52 -3.55 -27.16
CA ASP A 169 -6.71 -4.87 -27.77
C ASP A 169 -5.38 -5.57 -28.11
N ASP A 170 -4.38 -4.80 -28.52
CA ASP A 170 -3.00 -5.25 -28.76
C ASP A 170 -2.16 -5.42 -27.48
N ARG A 171 -2.80 -5.33 -26.31
CA ARG A 171 -2.17 -5.29 -24.98
C ARG A 171 -1.32 -4.05 -24.71
N THR A 172 -1.36 -3.03 -25.57
CA THR A 172 -0.66 -1.77 -25.27
C THR A 172 -1.31 -1.10 -24.07
N VAL A 173 -0.51 -0.69 -23.09
CA VAL A 173 -0.97 0.14 -21.98
C VAL A 173 -1.32 1.52 -22.53
N LEU A 174 -2.60 1.89 -22.45
CA LEU A 174 -3.11 3.20 -22.86
C LEU A 174 -3.04 4.21 -21.70
N PHE A 175 -3.18 3.72 -20.47
CA PHE A 175 -3.06 4.52 -19.25
C PHE A 175 -2.59 3.65 -18.10
N ALA A 176 -1.72 4.20 -17.24
CA ALA A 176 -1.24 3.55 -16.03
C ALA A 176 -1.36 4.49 -14.83
N GLN A 177 -1.92 3.98 -13.75
CA GLN A 177 -1.96 4.60 -12.43
C GLN A 177 -1.30 3.64 -11.45
N VAL A 178 -0.06 3.91 -11.07
CA VAL A 178 0.78 2.93 -10.37
C VAL A 178 0.92 3.30 -8.89
N ASN A 179 0.75 2.33 -7.99
CA ASN A 179 0.92 2.51 -6.55
C ASN A 179 0.09 3.68 -5.96
N LYS A 180 -1.11 3.93 -6.47
CA LYS A 180 -2.02 4.99 -5.99
C LYS A 180 -3.14 4.41 -5.15
N GLY A 181 -3.57 5.13 -4.12
CA GLY A 181 -4.63 4.71 -3.21
C GLY A 181 -6.07 4.77 -3.77
N ASP A 182 -6.27 5.27 -4.99
CA ASP A 182 -7.59 5.31 -5.65
C ASP A 182 -7.49 5.05 -7.16
N PHE A 183 -8.63 5.05 -7.87
CA PHE A 183 -8.72 4.85 -9.32
C PHE A 183 -9.46 5.97 -10.05
N ARG A 184 -9.50 7.19 -9.50
CA ARG A 184 -10.24 8.30 -10.13
C ARG A 184 -9.67 8.68 -11.50
N ALA A 185 -8.35 8.80 -11.59
CA ALA A 185 -7.67 9.13 -12.84
C ALA A 185 -7.86 8.03 -13.90
N LEU A 186 -7.78 6.75 -13.49
CA LEU A 186 -8.12 5.62 -14.35
C LEU A 186 -9.57 5.71 -14.86
N GLY A 187 -10.54 6.05 -14.00
CA GLY A 187 -11.92 6.26 -14.41
C GLY A 187 -12.06 7.33 -15.50
N SER A 188 -11.41 8.49 -15.35
CA SER A 188 -11.40 9.54 -16.37
C SER A 188 -10.72 9.13 -17.68
N ALA A 189 -9.67 8.31 -17.60
CA ALA A 189 -9.03 7.74 -18.78
C ALA A 189 -9.97 6.78 -19.53
N VAL A 190 -10.70 5.92 -18.81
CA VAL A 190 -11.71 5.03 -19.38
C VAL A 190 -12.85 5.80 -20.03
N GLU A 191 -13.36 6.86 -19.39
CA GLU A 191 -14.40 7.72 -19.98
C GLU A 191 -13.92 8.37 -21.28
N SER A 192 -12.68 8.89 -21.30
CA SER A 192 -12.09 9.49 -22.49
C SER A 192 -11.97 8.49 -23.64
N PHE A 193 -11.53 7.26 -23.32
CA PHE A 193 -11.47 6.14 -24.27
C PHE A 193 -12.85 5.80 -24.84
N LEU A 194 -13.85 5.61 -23.97
CA LEU A 194 -15.21 5.25 -24.40
C LEU A 194 -15.85 6.32 -25.30
N GLN A 195 -15.50 7.60 -25.12
CA GLN A 195 -16.06 8.70 -25.91
C GLN A 195 -15.36 8.92 -27.25
N ARG A 196 -14.03 8.76 -27.30
CA ARG A 196 -13.21 9.25 -28.42
C ARG A 196 -12.11 8.28 -28.89
N GLY A 197 -12.02 7.10 -28.29
CA GLY A 197 -11.02 6.09 -28.64
C GLY A 197 -9.65 6.31 -27.98
N PRO A 198 -8.64 5.49 -28.35
CA PRO A 198 -7.34 5.43 -27.67
C PRO A 198 -6.55 6.75 -27.75
N GLU A 199 -6.63 7.47 -28.88
CA GLU A 199 -5.90 8.74 -29.06
C GLU A 199 -6.36 9.86 -28.12
N ALA A 200 -7.54 9.74 -27.53
CA ALA A 200 -8.08 10.72 -26.59
C ALA A 200 -7.68 10.46 -25.13
N VAL A 201 -7.03 9.32 -24.85
CA VAL A 201 -6.54 8.99 -23.51
C VAL A 201 -5.32 9.86 -23.23
N THR A 202 -5.48 10.76 -22.26
CA THR A 202 -4.36 11.61 -21.83
C THR A 202 -3.38 10.75 -21.03
N PRO A 203 -2.07 10.80 -21.34
CA PRO A 203 -1.07 10.09 -20.57
C PRO A 203 -1.14 10.41 -19.09
N SER A 204 -0.89 9.39 -18.27
CA SER A 204 -0.59 9.63 -16.86
C SER A 204 0.68 10.48 -16.78
N THR A 205 0.62 11.58 -16.04
CA THR A 205 1.80 12.41 -15.74
C THR A 205 2.66 11.79 -14.64
N GLN A 206 2.28 10.61 -14.14
CA GLN A 206 3.03 9.93 -13.09
C GLN A 206 4.38 9.45 -13.62
N GLN A 207 5.44 10.07 -13.12
CA GLN A 207 6.80 9.57 -13.26
C GLN A 207 7.24 9.05 -11.89
N LEU A 208 7.52 7.75 -11.80
CA LEU A 208 8.19 7.21 -10.61
C LEU A 208 9.68 7.54 -10.69
N LEU A 209 10.29 7.86 -9.55
CA LEU A 209 11.74 8.03 -9.50
C LEU A 209 12.41 6.66 -9.69
N PRO A 210 13.33 6.51 -10.66
CA PRO A 210 14.06 5.26 -10.83
C PRO A 210 14.94 4.92 -9.62
N ILE A 211 15.15 3.64 -9.38
CA ILE A 211 16.13 3.18 -8.39
C ILE A 211 17.53 3.66 -8.80
N GLY A 212 18.28 4.17 -7.83
CA GLY A 212 19.62 4.72 -8.01
C GLY A 212 19.64 6.22 -8.30
N GLU A 213 18.49 6.85 -8.56
CA GLU A 213 18.40 8.29 -8.78
C GLU A 213 18.24 9.06 -7.45
N PRO A 214 18.83 10.26 -7.33
CA PRO A 214 18.63 11.12 -6.16
C PRO A 214 17.23 11.74 -6.15
N LEU A 215 16.73 12.08 -4.95
CA LEU A 215 15.45 12.78 -4.83
C LEU A 215 15.55 14.19 -5.43
N PRO A 216 14.66 14.57 -6.39
CA PRO A 216 14.75 15.86 -7.03
C PRO A 216 14.27 16.98 -6.10
N LEU A 217 15.11 18.00 -5.86
CA LEU A 217 14.76 19.10 -4.95
C LEU A 217 14.15 20.33 -5.64
N ALA A 218 13.88 20.27 -6.95
CA ALA A 218 13.43 21.41 -7.75
C ALA A 218 12.12 22.05 -7.26
N GLU A 219 11.20 21.24 -6.71
CA GLU A 219 9.94 21.74 -6.13
C GLU A 219 10.10 22.30 -4.71
N VAL A 220 11.24 22.05 -4.05
CA VAL A 220 11.52 22.54 -2.70
C VAL A 220 12.15 23.94 -2.78
N PRO A 221 11.70 24.94 -1.99
CA PRO A 221 12.31 26.27 -1.99
C PRO A 221 13.81 26.23 -1.74
N THR A 222 14.58 27.02 -2.49
CA THR A 222 16.06 27.00 -2.49
C THR A 222 16.65 27.19 -1.10
N GLU A 223 16.03 27.99 -0.25
CA GLU A 223 16.44 28.23 1.13
C GLU A 223 16.34 26.99 2.04
N LEU A 224 15.52 25.99 1.66
CA LEU A 224 15.37 24.73 2.41
C LEU A 224 16.22 23.59 1.83
N GLN A 225 16.71 23.74 0.60
CA GLN A 225 17.36 22.65 -0.14
C GLN A 225 18.67 22.20 0.51
N ALA A 226 19.46 23.11 1.08
CA ALA A 226 20.76 22.77 1.66
C ALA A 226 20.64 21.80 2.84
N ASP A 227 19.80 22.15 3.82
CA ASP A 227 19.57 21.34 5.02
C ASP A 227 18.88 20.01 4.69
N LEU A 228 17.92 20.03 3.75
CA LEU A 228 17.28 18.81 3.27
C LEU A 228 18.28 17.91 2.54
N SER A 229 19.10 18.46 1.65
CA SER A 229 20.14 17.71 0.93
C SER A 229 21.13 17.07 1.89
N GLU A 230 21.55 17.76 2.95
CA GLU A 230 22.45 17.19 3.95
C GLU A 230 21.84 15.97 4.66
N ALA A 231 20.55 16.04 5.01
CA ALA A 231 19.83 14.93 5.63
C ALA A 231 19.60 13.75 4.67
N LEU A 232 19.31 14.03 3.40
CA LEU A 232 19.10 13.01 2.37
C LEU A 232 20.41 12.32 1.97
N SER A 233 21.54 13.01 2.06
CA SER A 233 22.87 12.50 1.65
C SER A 233 23.61 11.71 2.73
N LYS A 234 22.95 11.33 3.84
CA LYS A 234 23.58 10.42 4.82
C LYS A 234 23.81 9.03 4.17
N PRO A 235 24.73 8.21 4.71
CA PRO A 235 25.05 6.89 4.11
C PRO A 235 23.81 6.02 3.89
N VAL A 236 22.87 6.09 4.83
CA VAL A 236 21.50 5.63 4.65
C VAL A 236 20.56 6.70 5.18
N THR A 237 19.49 6.98 4.44
CA THR A 237 18.40 7.86 4.90
C THR A 237 17.05 7.17 4.75
N LEU A 238 16.25 7.24 5.80
CA LEU A 238 14.86 6.78 5.82
C LEU A 238 13.93 7.98 5.63
N VAL A 239 13.11 7.92 4.58
CA VAL A 239 12.14 8.98 4.24
C VAL A 239 10.74 8.45 4.52
N PHE A 240 10.15 8.91 5.63
CA PHE A 240 8.81 8.54 6.08
C PHE A 240 7.77 9.45 5.44
N LEU A 241 6.74 8.87 4.82
CA LEU A 241 5.64 9.61 4.22
C LEU A 241 4.39 9.48 5.07
N SER A 242 3.87 10.61 5.55
CA SER A 242 2.73 10.64 6.46
C SER A 242 1.80 11.80 6.15
N ASP A 243 0.55 11.70 6.59
CA ASP A 243 -0.33 12.85 6.74
C ASP A 243 -1.22 12.70 7.97
N ARG A 244 -0.84 13.38 9.05
CA ARG A 244 -1.55 13.25 10.33
C ARG A 244 -2.93 13.92 10.31
N THR A 245 -3.27 14.70 9.29
CA THR A 245 -4.55 15.44 9.27
C THR A 245 -5.73 14.54 8.95
N TRP A 246 -5.55 13.52 8.10
CA TRP A 246 -6.62 12.61 7.68
C TRP A 246 -6.27 11.12 7.80
N CYS A 247 -4.99 10.75 7.92
CA CYS A 247 -4.58 9.35 8.06
C CYS A 247 -4.39 8.98 9.53
N ASP A 248 -5.41 8.37 10.14
CA ASP A 248 -5.34 7.92 11.54
C ASP A 248 -4.27 6.84 11.73
N THR A 249 -4.14 5.91 10.78
CA THR A 249 -3.06 4.91 10.78
C THR A 249 -1.66 5.56 10.80
N CYS A 250 -1.50 6.75 10.21
CA CYS A 250 -0.23 7.46 10.17
C CYS A 250 0.17 8.06 11.53
N LYS A 251 -0.81 8.44 12.36
CA LYS A 251 -0.57 8.90 13.74
C LYS A 251 -0.02 7.74 14.57
N ASP A 252 -0.77 6.65 14.61
CA ASP A 252 -0.40 5.42 15.32
C ASP A 252 0.97 4.90 14.85
N TRP A 253 1.19 4.88 13.55
CA TRP A 253 2.44 4.44 12.96
C TRP A 253 3.64 5.23 13.46
N LEU A 254 3.60 6.57 13.39
CA LEU A 254 4.73 7.39 13.81
C LEU A 254 5.00 7.31 15.31
N ASP A 255 3.97 7.12 16.14
CA ASP A 255 4.14 6.97 17.58
C ASP A 255 4.92 5.69 17.95
N HIS A 256 4.88 4.66 17.11
CA HIS A 256 5.67 3.43 17.29
C HIS A 256 7.11 3.55 16.74
N ALA A 257 7.43 4.60 15.98
CA ALA A 257 8.72 4.76 15.33
C ALA A 257 9.82 5.24 16.29
N ASP A 258 9.48 5.92 17.39
CA ASP A 258 10.44 6.68 18.21
C ASP A 258 11.63 5.87 18.71
N ALA A 259 11.41 4.63 19.19
CA ALA A 259 12.48 3.76 19.66
C ALA A 259 13.45 3.35 18.54
N PHE A 260 12.93 3.13 17.33
CA PHE A 260 13.75 2.78 16.17
C PHE A 260 14.49 4.00 15.61
N ILE A 261 13.85 5.17 15.61
CA ILE A 261 14.45 6.44 15.18
C ILE A 261 15.70 6.76 16.01
N ALA A 262 15.63 6.61 17.33
CA ALA A 262 16.79 6.80 18.20
C ALA A 262 17.96 5.89 17.77
N SER A 263 17.69 4.60 17.57
CA SER A 263 18.70 3.62 17.13
C SER A 263 19.29 3.92 15.74
N TRP A 264 18.48 4.34 14.77
CA TRP A 264 18.98 4.70 13.44
C TRP A 264 19.86 5.94 13.48
N ARG A 265 19.50 6.93 14.30
CA ARG A 265 20.31 8.14 14.47
C ARG A 265 21.64 7.87 15.16
N GLU A 266 21.67 6.99 16.15
CA GLU A 266 22.93 6.55 16.80
C GLU A 266 23.89 5.88 15.80
N ARG A 267 23.35 5.20 14.79
CA ARG A 267 24.11 4.62 13.67
C ARG A 267 24.51 5.63 12.59
N GLY A 268 24.15 6.91 12.76
CA GLY A 268 24.45 7.98 11.80
C GLY A 268 23.54 8.02 10.58
N TYR A 269 22.41 7.30 10.59
CA TYR A 269 21.44 7.34 9.49
C TYR A 269 20.61 8.64 9.52
N GLY A 270 20.26 9.11 8.32
CA GLY A 270 19.29 10.19 8.15
C GLY A 270 17.88 9.70 8.40
N VAL A 271 17.05 10.52 9.04
CA VAL A 271 15.61 10.29 9.17
C VAL A 271 14.89 11.58 8.77
N VAL A 272 14.11 11.48 7.70
CA VAL A 272 13.31 12.58 7.17
C VAL A 272 11.83 12.18 7.22
N LEU A 273 11.00 13.02 7.81
CA LEU A 273 9.55 12.88 7.78
C LEU A 273 8.98 13.88 6.78
N VAL A 274 8.27 13.39 5.78
CA VAL A 274 7.54 14.22 4.82
C VAL A 274 6.06 14.17 5.18
N GLU A 275 5.50 15.32 5.54
CA GLU A 275 4.07 15.46 5.78
C GLU A 275 3.37 16.13 4.59
N GLY A 276 2.37 15.43 4.06
CA GLY A 276 1.35 16.05 3.20
C GLY A 276 0.49 17.00 4.02
N GLY A 277 0.08 18.12 3.43
CA GLY A 277 -0.97 18.97 4.03
C GLY A 277 -0.53 20.25 4.71
N GLY A 278 0.71 20.72 4.48
CA GLY A 278 1.09 22.09 4.85
C GLY A 278 0.45 23.13 3.92
N GLU A 279 0.11 24.33 4.41
CA GLU A 279 -0.29 25.44 3.51
C GLU A 279 0.89 25.92 2.63
N ARG A 280 2.11 25.72 3.12
CA ARG A 280 3.37 26.12 2.50
C ARG A 280 4.46 25.10 2.79
N PHE A 281 5.55 25.18 2.04
CA PHE A 281 6.77 24.45 2.37
C PHE A 281 7.35 24.95 3.69
N SER A 282 7.74 24.03 4.56
CA SER A 282 8.50 24.34 5.77
C SER A 282 9.39 23.18 6.16
N LEU A 283 10.54 23.49 6.73
CA LEU A 283 11.49 22.52 7.25
C LEU A 283 11.66 22.76 8.76
N GLU A 284 11.49 21.72 9.57
CA GLU A 284 11.61 21.78 11.02
C GLU A 284 12.46 20.61 11.52
N ARG A 285 13.30 20.84 12.52
CA ARG A 285 13.97 19.76 13.24
C ARG A 285 13.22 19.46 14.52
N LEU A 286 12.67 18.25 14.61
CA LEU A 286 11.92 17.79 15.78
C LEU A 286 12.86 17.52 16.97
N ALA A 287 12.30 17.41 18.18
CA ALA A 287 13.07 17.16 19.40
C ALA A 287 13.86 15.84 19.36
N ASN A 288 13.33 14.82 18.68
CA ASN A 288 14.02 13.54 18.41
C ASN A 288 15.01 13.63 17.23
N GLY A 289 15.30 14.85 16.74
CA GLY A 289 16.29 15.18 15.70
C GLY A 289 15.91 14.81 14.27
N VAL A 290 14.71 14.25 14.05
CA VAL A 290 14.13 14.02 12.73
C VAL A 290 13.96 15.35 12.00
N LEU A 291 14.30 15.37 10.71
CA LEU A 291 14.01 16.50 9.85
C LEU A 291 12.61 16.34 9.25
N LYS A 292 11.69 17.23 9.59
CA LYS A 292 10.33 17.24 9.07
C LYS A 292 10.21 18.25 7.93
N LEU A 293 9.80 17.78 6.76
CA LEU A 293 9.41 18.57 5.61
C LEU A 293 7.89 18.56 5.49
N SER A 294 7.24 19.71 5.67
CA SER A 294 5.83 19.89 5.32
C SER A 294 5.73 20.42 3.90
N ALA A 295 4.84 19.84 3.08
CA ALA A 295 4.64 20.27 1.70
C ALA A 295 3.15 20.47 1.37
N PRO A 296 2.81 21.43 0.49
CA PRO A 296 1.44 21.67 0.09
C PRO A 296 0.86 20.57 -0.78
N HIS A 297 -0.43 20.31 -0.59
CA HIS A 297 -1.20 19.41 -1.43
C HIS A 297 -1.25 19.88 -2.88
N LEU A 298 -1.40 18.93 -3.79
CA LEU A 298 -1.85 19.26 -5.14
C LEU A 298 -3.32 19.70 -5.10
N PRO A 299 -3.73 20.69 -5.93
CA PRO A 299 -5.13 21.09 -6.03
C PRO A 299 -6.04 19.89 -6.29
N GLY A 300 -7.05 19.70 -5.45
CA GLY A 300 -8.04 18.62 -5.58
C GLY A 300 -7.59 17.23 -5.09
N SER A 301 -6.39 17.10 -4.51
CA SER A 301 -5.89 15.82 -3.99
C SER A 301 -5.44 15.93 -2.53
N PRO A 302 -6.19 15.38 -1.56
CA PRO A 302 -5.78 15.38 -0.16
C PRO A 302 -4.67 14.37 0.14
N THR A 303 -4.38 13.45 -0.78
CA THR A 303 -3.38 12.39 -0.57
C THR A 303 -2.07 12.64 -1.32
N GLU A 304 -2.02 13.66 -2.17
CA GLU A 304 -0.85 14.01 -2.97
C GLU A 304 -0.34 15.39 -2.58
N SER A 305 0.97 15.51 -2.42
CA SER A 305 1.64 16.80 -2.25
C SER A 305 2.58 17.07 -3.42
N ARG A 306 2.92 18.35 -3.63
CA ARG A 306 3.85 18.75 -4.70
C ARG A 306 5.16 17.98 -4.65
N VAL A 307 5.73 17.82 -3.45
CA VAL A 307 7.02 17.13 -3.29
C VAL A 307 6.91 15.64 -3.59
N LEU A 308 5.87 14.96 -3.08
CA LEU A 308 5.69 13.53 -3.30
C LEU A 308 5.44 13.21 -4.77
N SER A 309 4.64 14.05 -5.44
CA SER A 309 4.41 13.94 -6.87
C SER A 309 5.71 14.13 -7.67
N SER A 310 6.52 15.13 -7.31
CA SER A 310 7.81 15.37 -7.97
C SER A 310 8.85 14.27 -7.75
N TRP A 311 8.76 13.57 -6.62
CA TRP A 311 9.62 12.44 -6.29
C TRP A 311 9.08 11.13 -6.84
N GLY A 312 7.91 11.14 -7.48
CA GLY A 312 7.25 9.91 -7.90
C GLY A 312 6.94 8.97 -6.74
N MET A 313 6.81 9.50 -5.52
CA MET A 313 6.57 8.72 -4.32
C MET A 313 5.10 8.68 -3.97
N THR A 314 4.62 7.50 -3.59
CA THR A 314 3.22 7.25 -3.28
C THR A 314 3.07 6.27 -2.11
N GLY A 315 1.83 6.07 -1.67
CA GLY A 315 1.50 5.21 -0.55
C GLY A 315 1.75 5.91 0.79
N ILE A 316 0.70 6.43 1.41
CA ILE A 316 0.75 6.96 2.77
C ILE A 316 -0.06 6.00 3.66
N PRO A 317 0.50 5.45 4.76
CA PRO A 317 1.90 5.57 5.19
C PRO A 317 2.87 4.68 4.40
N ALA A 318 4.09 5.17 4.15
CA ALA A 318 5.19 4.36 3.62
C ALA A 318 6.57 4.94 3.97
N THR A 319 7.60 4.09 3.89
CA THR A 319 8.98 4.51 4.08
C THR A 319 9.81 4.19 2.84
N TYR A 320 10.52 5.18 2.33
CA TYR A 320 11.49 5.03 1.26
C TYR A 320 12.90 5.00 1.83
N VAL A 321 13.74 4.13 1.27
CA VAL A 321 15.14 3.97 1.72
C VAL A 321 16.05 4.59 0.68
N LEU A 322 16.91 5.50 1.11
CA LEU A 322 17.97 6.08 0.30
C LEU A 322 19.33 5.57 0.76
N LYS A 323 20.26 5.47 -0.18
CA LYS A 323 21.67 5.24 0.08
C LYS A 323 22.47 6.34 -0.60
N ASP A 324 23.24 7.10 0.17
CA ASP A 324 24.01 8.24 -0.33
C ASP A 324 23.14 9.22 -1.15
N GLY A 325 21.89 9.46 -0.71
CA GLY A 325 20.90 10.29 -1.42
C GLY A 325 20.12 9.63 -2.54
N ALA A 326 20.54 8.45 -3.01
CA ALA A 326 19.92 7.73 -4.12
C ALA A 326 18.85 6.72 -3.66
N LEU A 327 17.70 6.70 -4.33
CA LEU A 327 16.59 5.80 -4.02
C LEU A 327 16.99 4.32 -4.15
N GLN A 328 16.68 3.51 -3.13
CA GLN A 328 16.93 2.07 -3.12
C GLN A 328 15.66 1.23 -3.15
N GLY A 329 14.51 1.80 -2.78
CA GLY A 329 13.23 1.11 -2.75
C GLY A 329 12.30 1.63 -1.66
N GLN A 330 11.20 0.91 -1.46
CA GLN A 330 10.12 1.23 -0.53
C GLN A 330 9.84 0.04 0.39
N VAL A 331 9.56 0.32 1.66
CA VAL A 331 8.93 -0.62 2.58
C VAL A 331 7.54 -0.08 2.90
N SER A 332 6.51 -0.89 2.65
CA SER A 332 5.12 -0.53 2.96
C SER A 332 4.80 -0.78 4.44
N TRP A 333 3.85 -0.02 4.97
CA TRP A 333 3.28 -0.30 6.30
C TRP A 333 2.53 -1.64 6.29
N LEU A 334 2.63 -2.38 7.40
CA LEU A 334 1.87 -3.59 7.65
C LEU A 334 1.55 -3.68 9.15
N GLU A 335 0.27 -3.85 9.44
CA GLU A 335 -0.23 -4.22 10.76
C GLU A 335 -0.72 -5.66 10.72
N LEU A 336 -0.33 -6.46 11.71
CA LEU A 336 -0.76 -7.85 11.85
C LEU A 336 -1.56 -7.99 13.13
N ASP A 337 -2.81 -8.43 13.04
CA ASP A 337 -3.60 -8.83 14.22
C ASP A 337 -3.44 -10.33 14.44
N ILE A 338 -2.92 -10.72 15.61
CA ILE A 338 -2.94 -12.11 16.07
C ILE A 338 -3.73 -12.17 17.38
N ASN A 339 -4.88 -12.85 17.35
CA ASN A 339 -5.73 -13.08 18.51
C ASN A 339 -6.16 -11.79 19.23
N GLY A 340 -6.44 -10.71 18.48
CA GLY A 340 -6.87 -9.42 19.01
C GLY A 340 -5.72 -8.54 19.52
N THR A 341 -4.47 -8.93 19.23
CA THR A 341 -3.27 -8.13 19.51
C THR A 341 -2.69 -7.61 18.19
N ALA A 342 -2.65 -6.29 18.04
CA ALA A 342 -2.07 -5.63 16.88
C ALA A 342 -0.54 -5.50 17.02
N TYR A 343 0.20 -6.10 16.09
CA TYR A 343 1.65 -6.00 15.94
C TYR A 343 1.95 -4.91 14.90
N LYS A 344 2.30 -3.73 15.40
CA LYS A 344 2.53 -2.50 14.63
C LYS A 344 4.01 -2.22 14.37
N ASP A 345 4.92 -3.03 14.91
CA ASP A 345 6.37 -2.82 14.80
C ASP A 345 7.04 -3.59 13.65
N LEU A 346 6.29 -4.46 12.96
CA LEU A 346 6.75 -5.28 11.83
C LEU A 346 7.47 -4.47 10.75
N HIS A 347 6.88 -3.33 10.37
CA HIS A 347 7.45 -2.42 9.39
C HIS A 347 8.83 -1.90 9.80
N PHE A 348 9.00 -1.52 11.08
CA PHE A 348 10.27 -0.99 11.58
C PHE A 348 11.34 -2.08 11.75
N ARG A 349 10.94 -3.30 12.14
CA ARG A 349 11.83 -4.47 12.15
C ARG A 349 12.34 -4.77 10.73
N ALA A 350 11.45 -4.76 9.74
CA ALA A 350 11.81 -4.99 8.34
C ALA A 350 12.73 -3.89 7.80
N LEU A 351 12.46 -2.62 8.12
CA LEU A 351 13.35 -1.51 7.80
C LEU A 351 14.74 -1.70 8.40
N ASP A 352 14.82 -2.11 9.66
CA ASP A 352 16.10 -2.31 10.31
C ASP A 352 16.94 -3.37 9.60
N GLU A 353 16.31 -4.49 9.23
CA GLU A 353 16.96 -5.56 8.48
C GLU A 353 17.39 -5.12 7.08
N VAL A 354 16.54 -4.38 6.35
CA VAL A 354 16.88 -3.81 5.03
C VAL A 354 18.11 -2.91 5.13
N VAL A 355 18.12 -2.00 6.11
CA VAL A 355 19.21 -1.04 6.30
C VAL A 355 20.51 -1.73 6.72
N GLN A 356 20.43 -2.75 7.58
CA GLN A 356 21.59 -3.58 7.93
C GLN A 356 22.18 -4.28 6.69
N ARG A 357 21.33 -4.89 5.84
CA ARG A 357 21.76 -5.54 4.58
C ARG A 357 22.43 -4.55 3.61
N LEU A 358 21.91 -3.32 3.50
CA LEU A 358 22.48 -2.26 2.67
C LEU A 358 23.84 -1.75 3.20
N SER A 359 24.00 -1.74 4.53
CA SER A 359 25.22 -1.29 5.21
C SER A 359 26.34 -2.34 5.19
N ALA A 360 26.02 -3.62 5.38
CA ALA A 360 27.00 -4.72 5.45
C ALA A 360 27.78 -4.94 4.14
N ARG A 361 27.18 -4.60 2.99
CA ARG A 361 27.86 -4.66 1.68
C ARG A 361 28.99 -3.65 1.49
N VAL A 362 29.17 -2.71 2.42
CA VAL A 362 30.24 -1.70 2.40
C VAL A 362 31.51 -2.19 3.10
N ALA A 363 31.41 -3.13 4.05
CA ALA A 363 32.57 -3.63 4.82
C ALA A 363 33.33 -4.79 4.13
N SER A 364 32.88 -5.24 2.97
CA SER A 364 33.43 -6.39 2.23
C SER A 364 34.05 -6.03 0.88
N ARG A 365 34.14 -4.72 0.57
CA ARG A 365 34.96 -4.16 -0.51
C ARG A 365 36.05 -3.32 0.13
#